data_AF-A0A915C5H9-F1
#
_entry.id   AF-A0A915C5H9-F1
#
_cell.length_a   1.000
_cell.length_b   1.000
_cell.length_c   1.000
_cell.angle_alpha   90.00
_cell.angle_beta   90.00
_cell.angle_gamma   90.00
#
_symmetry.space_group_name_H-M   'P 1'
#
loop_
_entity.id
_entity.type
_entity.pdbx_description
1 polymer ?
#
loop_
_entity_poly.entity_id
_entity_poly.type
_entity_poly.pdbx_seq_one_letter_code
_entity_poly.pdbx_strand_id
1 'polypeptide(L)'
;LVRLSMAKKSSSHSTSSLRRAGGSPDYELALTPPWIIFSAEDSYTRPQYSYITIQNIESVAVVYRIRTKDRSFPRFSRCHGYLPAGGSDEVTIVIPTSEHWPRDPAEFAGKHHKVLIENLTVPPHTTPPTNPDSASALSRRIFKSTPPLTRMYCKLNFILPKLVEASLVENETSATV
;
A
#
# COMPACT_ATOMS: atom_id res chain seq x y z
N LEU A 1 -16.88 -50.64 -53.44
CA LEU A 1 -15.75 -49.84 -52.91
C LEU A 1 -16.29 -48.51 -52.41
N VAL A 2 -16.57 -48.38 -51.12
CA VAL A 2 -17.03 -47.12 -50.49
C VAL A 2 -15.92 -46.63 -49.58
N ARG A 3 -15.29 -45.50 -49.92
CA ARG A 3 -14.25 -44.85 -49.10
C ARG A 3 -14.92 -44.01 -48.01
N LEU A 4 -14.79 -44.45 -46.75
CA LEU A 4 -15.09 -43.65 -45.56
C LEU A 4 -13.97 -42.61 -45.37
N SER A 5 -14.31 -41.34 -45.57
CA SER A 5 -13.46 -40.19 -45.22
C SER A 5 -13.59 -39.90 -43.72
N MET A 6 -12.54 -40.18 -42.94
CA MET A 6 -12.45 -39.75 -41.56
C MET A 6 -12.09 -38.26 -41.49
N ALA A 7 -13.05 -37.43 -41.09
CA ALA A 7 -12.80 -36.04 -40.74
C ALA A 7 -11.99 -35.98 -39.42
N LYS A 8 -10.74 -35.51 -39.50
CA LYS A 8 -9.95 -35.13 -38.33
C LYS A 8 -10.64 -33.96 -37.63
N LYS A 9 -11.25 -34.23 -36.46
CA LYS A 9 -11.66 -33.18 -35.51
C LYS A 9 -10.39 -32.46 -35.04
N SER A 10 -10.16 -31.25 -35.53
CA SER A 10 -9.18 -30.34 -34.93
C SER A 10 -9.70 -29.96 -33.56
N SER A 11 -9.06 -30.49 -32.52
CA SER A 11 -9.24 -30.04 -31.14
C SER A 11 -8.75 -28.60 -31.03
N SER A 12 -9.67 -27.65 -31.15
CA SER A 12 -9.43 -26.29 -30.69
C SER A 12 -9.33 -26.36 -29.17
N HIS A 13 -8.10 -26.29 -28.65
CA HIS A 13 -7.90 -25.95 -27.24
C HIS A 13 -8.49 -24.56 -27.03
N SER A 14 -9.71 -24.51 -26.49
CA SER A 14 -10.30 -23.30 -25.94
C SER A 14 -9.49 -22.89 -24.72
N THR A 15 -8.50 -22.02 -24.90
CA THR A 15 -7.91 -21.25 -23.80
C THR A 15 -8.92 -20.19 -23.35
N SER A 16 -10.03 -20.61 -22.75
CA SER A 16 -11.04 -19.72 -22.19
C SER A 16 -11.00 -19.67 -20.67
N SER A 17 -9.81 -19.77 -20.06
CA SER A 17 -9.59 -19.17 -18.75
C SER A 17 -9.41 -17.67 -18.93
N LEU A 18 -10.52 -16.96 -19.17
CA LEU A 18 -10.57 -15.51 -19.21
C LEU A 18 -9.79 -14.98 -17.99
N ARG A 19 -8.61 -14.38 -18.23
CA ARG A 19 -7.64 -14.04 -17.19
C ARG A 19 -8.22 -12.95 -16.29
N ARG A 20 -8.91 -13.36 -15.22
CA ARG A 20 -9.36 -12.47 -14.13
C ARG A 20 -8.24 -12.11 -13.14
N ALA A 21 -7.01 -12.56 -13.41
CA ALA A 21 -5.82 -12.25 -12.63
C ALA A 21 -5.10 -11.05 -13.24
N GLY A 22 -4.63 -10.14 -12.40
CA GLY A 22 -3.81 -9.01 -12.79
C GLY A 22 -2.43 -9.46 -13.29
N GLY A 23 -1.75 -8.57 -13.98
CA GLY A 23 -0.37 -8.79 -14.45
C GLY A 23 0.65 -8.01 -13.62
N SER A 24 1.93 -8.27 -13.91
CA SER A 24 3.03 -7.45 -13.38
C SER A 24 3.05 -6.12 -14.13
N PRO A 25 3.09 -4.98 -13.44
CA PRO A 25 3.45 -3.71 -14.04
C PRO A 25 4.90 -3.72 -14.54
N ASP A 26 5.22 -2.82 -15.45
CA ASP A 26 6.59 -2.53 -15.91
C ASP A 26 7.28 -1.48 -15.01
N TYR A 27 6.50 -0.60 -14.37
CA TYR A 27 6.96 0.51 -13.55
C TYR A 27 6.35 0.52 -12.13
N GLU A 28 7.15 0.98 -11.18
CA GLU A 28 6.69 1.24 -9.81
C GLU A 28 5.74 2.44 -9.76
N LEU A 29 4.85 2.46 -8.76
CA LEU A 29 4.05 3.66 -8.49
C LEU A 29 4.95 4.79 -7.97
N ALA A 30 4.70 6.00 -8.45
CA ALA A 30 5.36 7.19 -7.92
C ALA A 30 4.65 7.68 -6.63
N LEU A 31 5.43 8.01 -5.61
CA LEU A 31 4.93 8.50 -4.32
C LEU A 31 5.39 9.94 -4.08
N THR A 32 4.44 10.82 -3.75
CA THR A 32 4.72 12.23 -3.43
C THR A 32 4.07 12.63 -2.11
N PRO A 33 4.83 13.04 -1.07
CA PRO A 33 6.28 12.91 -0.98
C PRO A 33 6.73 11.43 -0.87
N PRO A 34 7.99 11.10 -1.21
CA PRO A 34 8.51 9.75 -1.08
C PRO A 34 8.88 9.36 0.37
N TRP A 35 8.85 10.33 1.29
CA TRP A 35 9.11 10.15 2.71
C TRP A 35 8.21 11.04 3.56
N ILE A 36 7.88 10.57 4.77
CA ILE A 36 7.13 11.32 5.77
C ILE A 36 7.82 11.19 7.13
N ILE A 37 7.93 12.31 7.83
CA ILE A 37 8.43 12.39 9.20
C ILE A 37 7.32 12.94 10.07
N PHE A 38 7.04 12.28 11.19
CA PHE A 38 6.11 12.75 12.22
C PHE A 38 6.88 13.40 13.38
N SER A 39 6.23 14.26 14.16
CA SER A 39 6.85 14.94 15.30
C SER A 39 6.85 14.04 16.54
N ALA A 40 7.95 14.05 17.30
CA ALA A 40 8.04 13.39 18.61
C ALA A 40 7.85 14.38 19.78
N GLU A 41 7.55 15.66 19.51
CA GLU A 41 7.53 16.76 20.48
C GLU A 41 6.61 16.51 21.68
N ASP A 42 5.46 15.89 21.44
CA ASP A 42 4.47 15.58 22.47
C ASP A 42 4.46 14.10 22.87
N SER A 43 5.55 13.38 22.60
CA SER A 43 5.66 11.94 22.80
C SER A 43 4.53 11.14 22.14
N TYR A 44 4.01 11.65 21.02
CA TYR A 44 2.90 11.07 20.25
C TYR A 44 1.58 10.97 21.04
N THR A 45 1.39 11.85 22.03
CA THR A 45 0.16 11.90 22.83
C THR A 45 -1.01 12.53 22.06
N ARG A 46 -0.75 13.28 20.98
CA ARG A 46 -1.78 13.78 20.07
C ARG A 46 -1.74 13.04 18.73
N PRO A 47 -2.90 12.85 18.08
CA PRO A 47 -2.94 12.26 16.75
C PRO A 47 -2.28 13.20 15.74
N GLN A 48 -1.55 12.62 14.78
CA GLN A 48 -0.89 13.37 13.72
C GLN A 48 -1.33 12.88 12.35
N TYR A 49 -1.33 13.80 11.38
CA TYR A 49 -1.88 13.58 10.05
C TYR A 49 -0.84 13.95 9.00
N SER A 50 -0.80 13.17 7.92
CA SER A 50 -0.02 13.48 6.73
C SER A 50 -0.73 12.94 5.50
N TYR A 51 -0.25 13.30 4.31
CA TYR A 51 -0.85 12.91 3.04
C TYR A 51 0.23 12.42 2.10
N ILE A 52 -0.08 11.39 1.33
CA ILE A 52 0.71 10.97 0.17
C ILE A 52 -0.18 10.94 -1.06
N THR A 53 0.39 11.30 -2.20
CA THR A 53 -0.16 11.01 -3.50
C THR A 53 0.50 9.75 -4.05
N ILE A 54 -0.32 8.77 -4.42
CA ILE A 54 0.08 7.57 -5.14
C ILE A 54 -0.28 7.78 -6.60
N GLN A 55 0.71 7.82 -7.49
CA GLN A 55 0.52 8.06 -8.91
C GLN A 55 0.88 6.84 -9.74
N ASN A 56 0.01 6.53 -10.69
CA ASN A 56 0.24 5.53 -11.70
C ASN A 56 0.94 6.15 -12.92
N ILE A 57 2.21 5.80 -13.10
CA ILE A 57 3.01 6.22 -14.26
C ILE A 57 2.92 5.22 -15.43
N GLU A 58 2.18 4.13 -15.26
CA GLU A 58 1.91 3.18 -16.34
C GLU A 58 1.00 3.76 -17.42
N SER A 59 1.15 3.21 -18.62
CA SER A 59 0.22 3.42 -19.74
C SER A 59 -1.08 2.63 -19.61
N VAL A 60 -1.18 1.75 -18.61
CA VAL A 60 -2.35 0.90 -18.33
C VAL A 60 -2.89 1.16 -16.92
N ALA A 61 -4.16 0.81 -16.68
CA ALA A 61 -4.74 0.91 -15.35
C ALA A 61 -4.12 -0.12 -14.39
N VAL A 62 -3.99 0.29 -13.14
CA VAL A 62 -3.45 -0.55 -12.06
C VAL A 62 -4.38 -0.54 -10.85
N VAL A 63 -4.29 -1.58 -10.03
CA VAL A 63 -4.82 -1.58 -8.67
C VAL A 63 -3.67 -1.60 -7.69
N TYR A 64 -3.86 -0.93 -6.55
CA TYR A 64 -2.88 -0.92 -5.49
C TYR A 64 -3.46 -1.44 -4.17
N ARG A 65 -2.56 -1.87 -3.27
CA ARG A 65 -2.87 -2.10 -1.86
C ARG A 65 -1.73 -1.65 -0.95
N ILE A 66 -2.07 -1.04 0.17
CA ILE A 66 -1.13 -0.60 1.19
C ILE A 66 -0.98 -1.69 2.25
N ARG A 67 0.27 -1.97 2.64
CA ARG A 67 0.67 -3.02 3.57
C ARG A 67 1.63 -2.46 4.60
N THR A 68 1.36 -2.78 5.86
CA THR A 68 2.22 -2.48 7.00
C THR A 68 2.54 -3.76 7.75
N LYS A 69 3.61 -3.73 8.56
CA LYS A 69 3.90 -4.82 9.49
C LYS A 69 2.79 -4.94 10.55
N ASP A 70 2.41 -3.81 11.13
CA ASP A 70 1.37 -3.70 12.14
C ASP A 70 0.07 -3.21 11.51
N ARG A 71 -0.96 -4.05 11.47
CA ARG A 71 -2.19 -3.76 10.68
C ARG A 71 -2.99 -2.55 11.18
N SER A 72 -2.80 -2.16 12.44
CA SER A 72 -3.48 -1.03 13.06
C SER A 72 -2.65 0.27 13.00
N PHE A 73 -1.40 0.21 12.52
CA PHE A 73 -0.46 1.31 12.59
C PHE A 73 0.52 1.38 11.40
N PRO A 74 0.68 2.55 10.75
CA PRO A 74 -0.21 3.70 10.82
C PRO A 74 -1.60 3.37 10.24
N ARG A 75 -2.58 4.25 10.46
CA ARG A 75 -3.91 4.14 9.86
C ARG A 75 -3.94 4.91 8.54
N PHE A 76 -4.67 4.40 7.55
CA PHE A 76 -4.82 5.03 6.24
C PHE A 76 -6.31 5.30 5.97
N SER A 77 -6.62 6.39 5.26
CA SER A 77 -8.00 6.64 4.80
C SER A 77 -8.51 5.56 3.86
N ARG A 78 -7.59 4.89 3.15
CA ARG A 78 -7.85 3.72 2.29
C ARG A 78 -6.59 2.86 2.18
N CYS A 79 -6.78 1.55 2.07
CA CYS A 79 -5.67 0.60 1.88
C CYS A 79 -5.72 -0.12 0.53
N HIS A 80 -6.71 0.17 -0.30
CA HIS A 80 -6.90 -0.42 -1.62
C HIS A 80 -7.45 0.65 -2.56
N GLY A 81 -7.01 0.63 -3.81
CA GLY A 81 -7.57 1.52 -4.82
C GLY A 81 -7.34 1.04 -6.24
N TYR A 82 -7.90 1.81 -7.16
CA TYR A 82 -7.79 1.67 -8.61
C TYR A 82 -7.27 2.99 -9.15
N LEU A 83 -6.29 2.92 -10.04
CA LEU A 83 -5.72 4.08 -10.72
C LEU A 83 -5.83 3.85 -12.23
N PRO A 84 -6.50 4.74 -12.99
CA PRO A 84 -6.39 4.71 -14.45
C PRO A 84 -4.94 5.00 -14.88
N ALA A 85 -4.63 4.81 -16.16
CA ALA A 85 -3.35 5.21 -16.73
C ALA A 85 -3.09 6.71 -16.47
N GLY A 86 -1.92 7.06 -15.94
CA GLY A 86 -1.59 8.44 -15.54
C GLY A 86 -2.35 8.98 -14.31
N GLY A 87 -3.28 8.21 -13.73
CA GLY A 87 -4.12 8.64 -12.62
C GLY A 87 -3.39 8.67 -11.27
N SER A 88 -3.97 9.37 -10.31
CA SER A 88 -3.43 9.47 -8.95
C SER A 88 -4.52 9.37 -7.89
N ASP A 89 -4.11 9.05 -6.66
CA ASP A 89 -4.97 9.04 -5.50
C ASP A 89 -4.24 9.62 -4.28
N GLU A 90 -4.95 10.42 -3.48
CA GLU A 90 -4.41 11.00 -2.24
C GLU A 90 -4.87 10.17 -1.04
N VAL A 91 -3.91 9.74 -0.23
CA VAL A 91 -4.13 8.91 0.95
C VAL A 91 -3.68 9.67 2.19
N THR A 92 -4.63 9.89 3.10
CA THR A 92 -4.36 10.42 4.43
C THR A 92 -3.80 9.31 5.31
N ILE A 93 -2.70 9.62 5.99
CA ILE A 93 -2.03 8.77 6.97
C ILE A 93 -2.26 9.38 8.34
N VAL A 94 -2.70 8.56 9.28
CA VAL A 94 -2.97 8.96 10.66
C VAL A 94 -2.09 8.16 11.60
N ILE A 95 -1.33 8.87 12.41
CA ILE A 95 -0.69 8.36 13.61
C ILE A 95 -1.69 8.54 14.75
N PRO A 96 -2.28 7.47 15.29
CA PRO A 96 -3.14 7.60 16.45
C PRO A 96 -2.31 8.01 17.68
N THR A 97 -2.98 8.43 18.73
CA THR A 97 -2.39 8.64 20.05
C THR A 97 -1.61 7.39 20.50
N SER A 98 -0.52 7.60 21.25
CA SER A 98 0.40 6.55 21.71
C SER A 98 -0.28 5.39 22.46
N GLU A 99 -1.39 5.65 23.15
CA GLU A 99 -2.22 4.64 23.81
C GLU A 99 -2.78 3.55 22.86
N HIS A 100 -2.84 3.84 21.56
CA HIS A 100 -3.32 2.94 20.53
C HIS A 100 -2.20 2.30 19.71
N TRP A 101 -0.94 2.51 20.11
CA TRP A 101 0.19 1.94 19.41
C TRP A 101 0.35 0.45 19.72
N PRO A 102 0.96 -0.34 18.82
CA PRO A 102 1.18 -1.77 19.06
C PRO A 102 2.12 -2.06 20.24
N ARG A 103 2.94 -1.07 20.63
CA ARG A 103 3.96 -1.14 21.67
C ARG A 103 4.19 0.24 22.26
N ASP A 104 4.94 0.29 23.36
CA ASP A 104 5.38 1.54 23.97
C ASP A 104 6.13 2.45 22.97
N PRO A 105 5.85 3.75 22.92
CA PRO A 105 6.51 4.68 22.02
C PRO A 105 8.04 4.71 22.12
N ALA A 106 8.63 4.53 23.30
CA ALA A 106 10.09 4.52 23.46
C ALA A 106 10.74 3.28 22.80
N GLU A 107 10.03 2.17 22.72
CA GLU A 107 10.47 0.96 22.02
C GLU A 107 10.13 0.97 20.53
N PHE A 108 9.03 1.63 20.18
CA PHE A 108 8.44 1.59 18.85
C PHE A 108 8.99 2.68 17.94
N ALA A 109 9.10 3.92 18.44
CA ALA A 109 9.68 5.03 17.70
C ALA A 109 11.20 4.87 17.52
N GLY A 110 11.76 5.57 16.53
CA GLY A 110 13.17 5.44 16.15
C GLY A 110 13.50 4.10 15.47
N LYS A 111 12.51 3.23 15.23
CA LYS A 111 12.68 1.98 14.48
C LYS A 111 12.31 2.19 13.02
N HIS A 112 12.79 1.27 12.19
CA HIS A 112 12.47 1.26 10.77
C HIS A 112 11.07 0.67 10.53
N HIS A 113 10.05 1.50 10.45
CA HIS A 113 8.70 1.09 10.04
C HIS A 113 8.64 0.92 8.52
N LYS A 114 8.00 -0.16 8.06
CA LYS A 114 7.85 -0.46 6.64
C LYS A 114 6.40 -0.27 6.22
N VAL A 115 6.18 0.69 5.33
CA VAL A 115 4.93 0.86 4.57
C VAL A 115 5.23 0.49 3.12
N LEU A 116 4.59 -0.58 2.64
CA LEU A 116 4.73 -1.09 1.28
C LEU A 116 3.43 -0.84 0.53
N ILE A 117 3.56 -0.37 -0.70
CA ILE A 117 2.44 -0.19 -1.61
C ILE A 117 2.67 -1.17 -2.75
N GLU A 118 1.86 -2.21 -2.80
CA GLU A 118 1.93 -3.21 -3.86
C GLU A 118 0.95 -2.83 -4.97
N ASN A 119 1.29 -3.12 -6.22
CA ASN A 119 0.45 -2.90 -7.38
C ASN A 119 0.40 -4.10 -8.32
N LEU A 120 -0.66 -4.14 -9.13
CA LEU A 120 -0.89 -5.09 -10.22
C LEU A 120 -1.57 -4.36 -11.38
N THR A 121 -1.26 -4.75 -12.61
CA THR A 121 -2.02 -4.26 -13.77
C THR A 121 -3.42 -4.85 -13.75
N VAL A 122 -4.39 -4.07 -14.22
CA VAL A 122 -5.78 -4.49 -14.33
C VAL A 122 -5.96 -5.32 -15.59
N PRO A 123 -6.66 -6.48 -15.53
CA PRO A 123 -6.90 -7.29 -16.71
C PRO A 123 -7.62 -6.52 -17.81
N PRO A 124 -7.31 -6.79 -19.10
CA PRO A 124 -8.05 -6.21 -20.22
C PRO A 124 -9.56 -6.43 -20.09
N HIS A 125 -10.36 -5.45 -20.52
CA HIS A 125 -11.82 -5.46 -20.46
C HIS A 125 -12.45 -5.43 -19.06
N THR A 126 -11.66 -5.20 -18.00
CA THR A 126 -12.22 -4.90 -16.68
C THR A 126 -12.93 -3.55 -16.71
N THR A 127 -14.22 -3.52 -16.35
CA THR A 127 -14.96 -2.26 -16.20
C THR A 127 -14.34 -1.42 -15.08
N PRO A 128 -14.00 -0.14 -15.33
CA PRO A 128 -13.52 0.76 -14.30
C PRO A 128 -14.54 0.91 -13.15
N PRO A 129 -14.09 0.91 -11.88
CA PRO A 129 -14.96 1.17 -10.74
C PRO A 129 -15.46 2.62 -10.76
N THR A 130 -16.69 2.85 -10.30
CA THR A 130 -17.32 4.18 -10.27
C THR A 130 -17.21 4.89 -8.92
N ASN A 131 -16.81 4.17 -7.88
CA ASN A 131 -16.67 4.71 -6.52
C ASN A 131 -15.55 4.00 -5.73
N PRO A 132 -15.07 4.59 -4.61
CA PRO A 132 -13.96 4.03 -3.83
C PRO A 132 -14.20 2.59 -3.30
N ASP A 133 -15.43 2.26 -2.91
CA ASP A 133 -15.76 0.93 -2.38
C ASP A 133 -15.65 -0.15 -3.46
N SER A 134 -16.19 0.13 -4.65
CA SER A 134 -16.07 -0.74 -5.81
C SER A 134 -14.62 -0.87 -6.28
N ALA A 135 -13.83 0.21 -6.20
CA ALA A 135 -12.39 0.17 -6.48
C ALA A 135 -11.65 -0.72 -5.48
N SER A 136 -11.95 -0.60 -4.19
CA SER A 136 -11.39 -1.46 -3.15
C SER A 136 -11.79 -2.92 -3.34
N ALA A 137 -13.05 -3.19 -3.70
CA ALA A 137 -13.53 -4.55 -3.96
C ALA A 137 -12.84 -5.17 -5.19
N LEU A 138 -12.65 -4.39 -6.25
CA LEU A 138 -11.92 -4.80 -7.44
C LEU A 138 -10.46 -5.11 -7.13
N SER A 139 -9.76 -4.20 -6.44
CA SER A 139 -8.38 -4.41 -5.98
C SER A 139 -8.24 -5.71 -5.19
N ARG A 140 -9.08 -5.92 -4.16
CA ARG A 140 -9.07 -7.17 -3.36
C ARG A 140 -9.26 -8.41 -4.22
N ARG A 141 -10.19 -8.37 -5.19
CA ARG A 141 -10.46 -9.49 -6.09
C ARG A 141 -9.23 -9.83 -6.94
N ILE A 142 -8.62 -8.82 -7.57
CA ILE A 142 -7.43 -9.00 -8.42
C ILE A 142 -6.26 -9.52 -7.58
N PHE A 143 -5.98 -8.94 -6.41
CA PHE A 143 -4.92 -9.42 -5.54
C PHE A 143 -5.14 -10.86 -5.04
N LYS A 144 -6.41 -11.26 -4.83
CA LYS A 144 -6.77 -12.63 -4.43
C LYS A 144 -6.58 -13.63 -5.57
N SER A 145 -6.88 -13.24 -6.81
CA SER A 145 -6.75 -14.11 -7.99
C SER A 145 -5.33 -14.16 -8.57
N THR A 146 -4.44 -13.26 -8.14
CA THR A 146 -3.09 -13.11 -8.74
C THR A 146 -2.00 -13.61 -7.79
N PRO A 147 -1.07 -14.47 -8.27
CA PRO A 147 0.07 -14.94 -7.50
C PRO A 147 0.93 -13.80 -6.92
N PRO A 148 1.54 -13.95 -5.73
CA PRO A 148 2.35 -12.91 -5.11
C PRO A 148 3.56 -12.45 -5.93
N LEU A 149 4.19 -13.35 -6.70
CA LEU A 149 5.40 -13.08 -7.48
C LEU A 149 5.15 -12.10 -8.66
N THR A 150 3.89 -11.88 -9.01
CA THR A 150 3.47 -10.94 -10.08
C THR A 150 3.36 -9.51 -9.57
N ARG A 151 3.43 -9.29 -8.26
CA ARG A 151 3.19 -7.98 -7.65
C ARG A 151 4.48 -7.17 -7.67
N MET A 152 4.38 -5.92 -8.09
CA MET A 152 5.45 -4.95 -7.90
C MET A 152 5.16 -4.14 -6.63
N TYR A 153 6.19 -3.60 -6.01
CA TYR A 153 6.08 -2.88 -4.75
C TYR A 153 6.94 -1.62 -4.79
N CYS A 154 6.41 -0.53 -4.26
CA CYS A 154 7.19 0.63 -3.88
C CYS A 154 7.11 0.84 -2.37
N LYS A 155 8.12 1.51 -1.81
CA LYS A 155 8.27 1.71 -0.37
C LYS A 155 8.08 3.17 -0.02
N LEU A 156 7.18 3.46 0.89
CA LEU A 156 7.10 4.75 1.55
C LEU A 156 8.06 4.77 2.74
N ASN A 157 8.96 5.75 2.77
CA ASN A 157 9.84 5.95 3.91
C ASN A 157 9.09 6.69 5.01
N PHE A 158 8.66 5.93 6.02
CA PHE A 158 7.89 6.41 7.14
C PHE A 158 8.79 6.49 8.37
N ILE A 159 8.91 7.68 8.95
CA ILE A 159 9.87 7.97 10.03
C ILE A 159 9.11 8.47 11.26
N LEU A 160 9.29 7.75 12.36
CA LEU A 160 8.92 8.19 13.71
C LEU A 160 10.23 8.48 14.45
N PRO A 161 10.59 9.74 14.72
CA PRO A 161 11.77 10.07 15.51
C PRO A 161 11.72 9.41 16.89
N LYS A 162 12.87 8.97 17.39
CA LYS A 162 12.99 8.45 18.77
C LYS A 162 12.60 9.55 19.75
N LEU A 163 11.91 9.17 20.82
CA LEU A 163 11.69 10.08 21.94
C LEU A 163 13.06 10.50 22.50
N VAL A 164 13.24 11.81 22.66
CA VAL A 164 14.35 12.35 23.42
C VAL A 164 13.93 12.23 24.88
N GLU A 165 14.62 11.41 25.66
CA GLU A 165 14.53 11.53 27.11
C GLU A 165 14.95 12.96 27.42
N ALA A 166 14.02 13.75 27.96
CA ALA A 166 14.39 15.03 28.54
C ALA A 166 15.45 14.70 29.60
N SER A 167 16.71 14.95 29.27
CA SER A 167 17.80 14.93 30.24
C SER A 167 17.31 15.76 31.41
N LEU A 168 17.37 15.18 32.61
CA LEU A 168 17.15 15.82 33.90
C LEU A 168 17.97 17.12 33.96
N VAL A 169 17.40 18.22 33.48
CA VAL A 169 17.92 19.57 33.73
C VAL A 169 16.99 20.18 34.76
N GLU A 170 16.90 19.53 35.92
CA GLU A 170 16.42 20.15 37.13
C GLU A 170 17.35 19.74 38.28
N ASN A 171 18.15 20.74 38.70
CA ASN A 171 18.69 20.97 40.05
C ASN A 171 20.07 20.40 40.45
N GLU A 172 21.15 20.87 39.79
CA GLU A 172 22.44 21.18 40.46
C GLU A 172 22.45 22.61 41.05
N THR A 173 21.34 23.06 41.65
CA THR A 173 21.23 24.40 42.28
C THR A 173 20.94 24.35 43.78
N SER A 174 21.14 23.21 44.46
CA SER A 174 21.05 23.14 45.92
C SER A 174 22.20 22.32 46.51
N ALA A 175 23.42 22.79 46.32
CA ALA A 175 24.58 22.33 47.09
C ALA A 175 25.61 23.45 47.29
N THR A 176 25.16 24.65 47.67
CA THR A 176 26.00 25.65 48.38
C THR A 176 25.11 26.77 48.89
N VAL A 177 24.71 26.70 50.17
CA VAL A 177 24.86 27.74 51.21
C VAL A 177 24.90 27.02 52.55
#